data_AF-A0A4Z0ZWQ4-F1
#
_entry.id   AF-A0A4Z0ZWQ4-F1
#
_cell.length_a   1.000
_cell.length_b   1.000
_cell.length_c   1.000
_cell.angle_alpha   90.00
_cell.angle_beta   90.00
_cell.angle_gamma   90.00
#
_symmetry.space_group_name_H-M   'P 1'
#
loop_
_entity.id
_entity.type
_entity.pdbx_description
1 polymer ?
#
loop_
_entity_poly.entity_id
_entity_poly.type
_entity_poly.pdbx_seq_one_letter_code
_entity_poly.pdbx_strand_id
1 'polypeptide(L)'
;MKSIKVKSGFVSLAVIVALSTMSFVNCAQSSAKKNEDTTLLTYLVANPFTPQGAQADCLVSVGLINSCISSKTQIDAGANCSLVKIGENQANGADYSTIKTAVIKKYNESKCNIAENKYTSASSAVDAFKDSLTFTSTSDASSVVVFSAPTYY
;
A
#
# COMPACT_ATOMS: atom_id res chain seq x y z
N MET A 1 5.61 -32.31 -42.66
CA MET A 1 5.22 -30.94 -42.29
C MET A 1 4.60 -30.97 -40.89
N LYS A 2 5.28 -30.37 -39.90
CA LYS A 2 4.79 -30.29 -38.50
C LYS A 2 3.79 -29.13 -38.41
N SER A 3 2.56 -29.45 -37.98
CA SER A 3 1.49 -28.48 -37.74
C SER A 3 1.82 -27.64 -36.50
N ILE A 4 2.01 -26.34 -36.67
CA ILE A 4 2.16 -25.37 -35.59
C ILE A 4 0.76 -24.97 -35.14
N LYS A 5 0.29 -25.52 -34.01
CA LYS A 5 -0.93 -25.03 -33.34
C LYS A 5 -0.59 -23.74 -32.60
N VAL A 6 -0.88 -22.61 -33.21
CA VAL A 6 -1.00 -21.33 -32.51
C VAL A 6 -2.28 -21.38 -31.69
N LYS A 7 -2.17 -21.64 -30.38
CA LYS A 7 -3.31 -21.52 -29.48
C LYS A 7 -3.40 -20.06 -29.04
N SER A 8 -4.20 -19.30 -29.79
CA SER A 8 -4.73 -18.01 -29.37
C SER A 8 -5.49 -18.22 -28.05
N GLY A 9 -4.88 -17.79 -26.96
CA GLY A 9 -5.47 -17.77 -25.63
C GLY A 9 -5.65 -16.33 -25.24
N PHE A 10 -6.76 -15.73 -25.66
CA PHE A 10 -7.34 -14.54 -25.02
C PHE A 10 -7.41 -14.82 -23.51
N VAL A 11 -6.43 -14.35 -22.75
CA VAL A 11 -6.53 -14.30 -21.30
C VAL A 11 -7.47 -13.15 -20.99
N SER A 12 -8.74 -13.55 -20.82
CA SER A 12 -9.87 -12.73 -20.50
C SER A 12 -9.54 -11.61 -19.51
N LEU A 13 -9.79 -10.39 -19.97
CA LEU A 13 -9.99 -9.17 -19.20
C LEU A 13 -11.10 -9.28 -18.12
N ALA A 14 -11.63 -10.48 -17.87
CA ALA A 14 -12.71 -10.79 -16.94
C ALA A 14 -12.22 -11.12 -15.52
N VAL A 15 -10.93 -11.43 -15.32
CA VAL A 15 -10.38 -11.70 -13.97
C VAL A 15 -10.19 -10.39 -13.17
N ILE A 16 -10.12 -9.25 -13.85
CA ILE A 16 -9.88 -7.94 -13.21
C ILE A 16 -11.13 -7.41 -12.48
N VAL A 17 -12.33 -7.89 -12.81
CA VAL A 17 -13.59 -7.43 -12.18
C VAL A 17 -13.95 -8.24 -10.92
N ALA A 18 -13.33 -9.38 -10.68
CA ALA A 18 -13.72 -10.28 -9.59
C ALA A 18 -13.19 -9.86 -8.19
N LEU A 19 -12.28 -8.89 -8.10
CA LEU A 19 -11.77 -8.40 -6.80
C LEU A 19 -12.56 -7.21 -6.23
N SER A 20 -13.61 -6.72 -6.90
CA SER A 20 -14.38 -5.55 -6.46
C SER A 20 -15.71 -5.87 -5.75
N THR A 21 -16.00 -7.12 -5.38
CA THR A 21 -17.35 -7.51 -4.89
C THR A 21 -17.46 -7.88 -3.42
N MET A 22 -16.44 -7.68 -2.59
CA MET A 22 -16.59 -7.83 -1.13
C MET A 22 -16.42 -6.50 -0.40
N SER A 23 -17.51 -5.71 -0.40
CA SER A 23 -17.99 -4.89 0.74
C SER A 23 -18.89 -3.73 0.24
N PHE A 24 -20.09 -4.04 -0.27
CA PHE A 24 -21.19 -3.07 -0.28
C PHE A 24 -21.98 -3.24 1.02
N VAL A 25 -21.45 -2.71 2.12
CA VAL A 25 -22.24 -2.43 3.33
C VAL A 25 -22.41 -0.92 3.41
N ASN A 26 -23.63 -0.47 3.13
CA ASN A 26 -24.15 0.91 3.26
C ASN A 26 -23.40 2.02 2.50
N CYS A 27 -23.83 2.29 1.26
CA CYS A 27 -23.62 3.58 0.61
C CYS A 27 -24.47 4.66 1.32
N ALA A 28 -24.02 5.12 2.50
CA ALA A 28 -24.27 6.50 2.88
C ALA A 28 -23.49 7.38 1.90
N GLN A 29 -24.22 8.18 1.11
CA GLN A 29 -23.66 9.17 0.21
C GLN A 29 -22.95 10.24 1.03
N SER A 30 -21.70 9.97 1.42
CA SER A 30 -20.81 10.95 2.01
C SER A 30 -20.31 11.84 0.88
N SER A 31 -20.98 12.97 0.68
CA SER A 31 -20.59 14.07 -0.21
C SER A 31 -19.36 14.84 0.32
N ALA A 32 -18.45 14.20 1.03
CA ALA A 32 -17.09 14.69 1.19
C ALA A 32 -16.33 14.22 -0.05
N LYS A 33 -15.68 15.14 -0.78
CA LYS A 33 -14.77 14.78 -1.87
C LYS A 33 -13.80 13.71 -1.34
N LYS A 34 -14.06 12.44 -1.68
CA LYS A 34 -13.16 11.34 -1.32
C LYS A 34 -11.86 11.68 -2.04
N ASN A 35 -10.82 11.96 -1.26
CA ASN A 35 -9.47 11.98 -1.77
C ASN A 35 -9.27 10.61 -2.43
N GLU A 36 -9.15 10.56 -3.74
CA GLU A 36 -9.03 9.30 -4.46
C GLU A 36 -7.78 8.58 -3.93
N ASP A 37 -7.96 7.38 -3.39
CA ASP A 37 -6.83 6.58 -2.96
C ASP A 37 -6.15 6.03 -4.22
N THR A 38 -5.02 6.64 -4.59
CA THR A 38 -4.28 6.29 -5.81
C THR A 38 -3.22 5.22 -5.56
N THR A 39 -3.20 4.58 -4.39
CA THR A 39 -2.17 3.60 -3.97
C THR A 39 -1.99 2.47 -4.99
N LEU A 40 -3.07 1.82 -5.41
CA LEU A 40 -2.96 0.70 -6.36
C LEU A 40 -2.51 1.19 -7.74
N LEU A 41 -2.99 2.36 -8.18
CA LEU A 41 -2.63 2.93 -9.47
C LEU A 41 -1.15 3.33 -9.51
N THR A 42 -0.66 4.04 -8.50
CA THR A 42 0.75 4.45 -8.38
C THR A 42 1.68 3.24 -8.30
N TYR A 43 1.27 2.18 -7.60
CA TYR A 43 1.99 0.92 -7.62
C TYR A 43 2.07 0.31 -9.02
N LEU A 44 0.93 0.17 -9.72
CA LEU A 44 0.87 -0.50 -11.03
C LEU A 44 1.61 0.27 -12.14
N VAL A 45 1.65 1.60 -12.06
CA VAL A 45 2.43 2.44 -12.99
C VAL A 45 3.93 2.13 -12.86
N ALA A 46 4.42 1.94 -11.63
CA ALA A 46 5.82 1.63 -11.37
C ALA A 46 6.14 0.11 -11.45
N ASN A 47 5.14 -0.74 -11.23
CA ASN A 47 5.28 -2.19 -11.12
C ASN A 47 4.13 -2.88 -11.91
N PRO A 48 4.33 -3.27 -13.17
CA PRO A 48 3.25 -3.71 -14.06
C PRO A 48 2.68 -5.11 -13.75
N PHE A 49 3.01 -5.69 -12.60
CA PHE A 49 2.60 -7.03 -12.19
C PHE A 49 1.72 -6.98 -10.95
N THR A 50 0.77 -7.91 -10.86
CA THR A 50 -0.08 -8.06 -9.69
C THR A 50 0.77 -8.29 -8.44
N PRO A 51 0.57 -7.49 -7.37
CA PRO A 51 1.34 -7.63 -6.14
C PRO A 51 1.05 -8.97 -5.45
N GLN A 52 2.09 -9.60 -4.93
CA GLN A 52 1.98 -10.86 -4.18
C GLN A 52 2.89 -10.82 -2.94
N GLY A 53 2.58 -11.64 -1.94
CA GLY A 53 3.37 -11.75 -0.71
C GLY A 53 3.64 -10.40 -0.05
N ALA A 54 4.90 -10.11 0.24
CA ALA A 54 5.33 -8.87 0.88
C ALA A 54 4.92 -7.59 0.12
N GLN A 55 4.77 -7.64 -1.21
CA GLN A 55 4.26 -6.49 -1.97
C GLN A 55 2.79 -6.21 -1.68
N ALA A 56 1.98 -7.26 -1.58
CA ALA A 56 0.57 -7.12 -1.23
C ALA A 56 0.43 -6.59 0.21
N ASP A 57 1.24 -7.09 1.14
CA ASP A 57 1.25 -6.62 2.53
C ASP A 57 1.72 -5.15 2.63
N CYS A 58 2.73 -4.77 1.86
CA CYS A 58 3.18 -3.39 1.74
C CYS A 58 2.05 -2.49 1.22
N LEU A 59 1.36 -2.89 0.14
CA LEU A 59 0.30 -2.08 -0.46
C LEU A 59 -0.91 -1.90 0.44
N VAL A 60 -1.31 -2.95 1.16
CA VAL A 60 -2.37 -2.85 2.18
C VAL A 60 -1.97 -1.81 3.23
N SER A 61 -0.71 -1.84 3.69
CA SER A 61 -0.20 -0.91 4.68
C SER A 61 -0.19 0.54 4.16
N VAL A 62 0.35 0.76 2.96
CA VAL A 62 0.39 2.09 2.33
C VAL A 62 -1.01 2.62 2.06
N GLY A 63 -1.94 1.79 1.57
CA GLY A 63 -3.33 2.18 1.32
C GLY A 63 -4.06 2.60 2.61
N LEU A 64 -3.88 1.86 3.71
CA LEU A 64 -4.44 2.23 5.00
C LEU A 64 -3.90 3.58 5.49
N ILE A 65 -2.58 3.80 5.38
CA ILE A 65 -1.98 5.08 5.78
C ILE A 65 -2.44 6.21 4.85
N ASN A 66 -2.53 5.98 3.54
CA ASN A 66 -3.03 6.96 2.58
C ASN A 66 -4.49 7.33 2.81
N SER A 67 -5.31 6.38 3.26
CA SER A 67 -6.70 6.68 3.66
C SER A 67 -6.79 7.61 4.88
N CYS A 68 -5.75 7.64 5.74
CA CYS A 68 -5.59 8.57 6.85
C CYS A 68 -5.11 9.97 6.42
N ILE A 69 -4.77 10.20 5.15
CA ILE A 69 -4.22 11.47 4.67
C ILE A 69 -5.32 12.30 3.98
N SER A 70 -5.42 13.57 4.37
CA SER A 70 -6.35 14.54 3.77
C SER A 70 -5.74 15.33 2.60
N SER A 71 -4.41 15.36 2.47
CA SER A 71 -3.71 16.02 1.36
C SER A 71 -3.74 15.20 0.07
N LYS A 72 -3.64 15.87 -1.07
CA LYS A 72 -3.48 15.21 -2.38
C LYS A 72 -2.15 14.45 -2.49
N THR A 73 -1.10 14.95 -1.85
CA THR A 73 0.18 14.26 -1.76
C THR A 73 0.05 13.10 -0.78
N GLN A 74 0.15 11.89 -1.30
CA GLN A 74 0.05 10.60 -0.60
C GLN A 74 1.41 9.89 -0.60
N ILE A 75 1.58 8.86 0.22
CA ILE A 75 2.75 7.99 0.17
C ILE A 75 2.78 7.28 -1.19
N ASP A 76 3.92 7.36 -1.88
CA ASP A 76 4.12 6.71 -3.17
C ASP A 76 4.32 5.20 -2.98
N ALA A 77 3.29 4.45 -3.33
CA ALA A 77 3.30 2.99 -3.28
C ALA A 77 4.21 2.36 -4.33
N GLY A 78 4.42 3.03 -5.47
CA GLY A 78 5.33 2.57 -6.52
C GLY A 78 6.77 2.51 -6.04
N ALA A 79 7.22 3.55 -5.33
CA ALA A 79 8.54 3.59 -4.73
C ALA A 79 8.65 2.69 -3.48
N ASN A 80 7.73 2.84 -2.51
CA ASN A 80 7.84 2.17 -1.20
C ASN A 80 7.54 0.66 -1.27
N CYS A 81 6.72 0.20 -2.22
CA CYS A 81 6.36 -1.22 -2.38
C CYS A 81 6.99 -1.90 -3.61
N SER A 82 8.03 -1.29 -4.19
CA SER A 82 8.82 -1.94 -5.25
C SER A 82 9.52 -3.21 -4.74
N LEU A 83 9.73 -4.18 -5.63
CA LEU A 83 10.45 -5.42 -5.29
C LEU A 83 11.85 -5.15 -4.75
N VAL A 84 12.55 -4.16 -5.31
CA VAL A 84 13.90 -3.78 -4.87
C VAL A 84 13.87 -3.28 -3.44
N LYS A 85 12.99 -2.32 -3.13
CA LYS A 85 12.91 -1.73 -1.78
C LYS A 85 12.49 -2.76 -0.72
N ILE A 86 11.52 -3.60 -1.06
CA ILE A 86 11.08 -4.69 -0.19
C ILE A 86 12.21 -5.69 0.02
N GLY A 87 12.90 -6.11 -1.05
CA GLY A 87 14.01 -7.04 -0.97
C GLY A 87 15.15 -6.54 -0.07
N GLU A 88 15.53 -5.28 -0.19
CA GLU A 88 16.51 -4.63 0.68
C GLU A 88 16.07 -4.64 2.15
N ASN A 89 14.83 -4.26 2.44
CA ASN A 89 14.31 -4.22 3.80
C ASN A 89 14.20 -5.63 4.40
N GLN A 90 13.73 -6.62 3.63
CA GLN A 90 13.63 -8.01 4.09
C GLN A 90 15.01 -8.64 4.33
N ALA A 91 16.01 -8.33 3.49
CA ALA A 91 17.39 -8.74 3.73
C ALA A 91 17.94 -8.18 5.05
N ASN A 92 17.46 -7.00 5.47
CA ASN A 92 17.78 -6.38 6.76
C ASN A 92 16.86 -6.81 7.91
N GLY A 93 15.93 -7.76 7.69
CA GLY A 93 15.08 -8.32 8.75
C GLY A 93 13.68 -7.72 8.87
N ALA A 94 13.23 -6.91 7.91
CA ALA A 94 11.85 -6.46 7.87
C ALA A 94 10.89 -7.62 7.56
N ASP A 95 9.81 -7.72 8.34
CA ASP A 95 8.69 -8.61 8.05
C ASP A 95 7.44 -7.78 7.73
N TYR A 96 7.09 -7.74 6.44
CA TYR A 96 5.96 -6.97 5.94
C TYR A 96 4.60 -7.49 6.42
N SER A 97 4.47 -8.77 6.78
CA SER A 97 3.24 -9.31 7.36
C SER A 97 3.03 -8.79 8.79
N THR A 98 4.12 -8.76 9.57
CA THR A 98 4.14 -8.16 10.91
C THR A 98 3.87 -6.66 10.85
N ILE A 99 4.54 -5.94 9.95
CA ILE A 99 4.33 -4.50 9.72
C ILE A 99 2.87 -4.22 9.35
N LYS A 100 2.29 -4.95 8.40
CA LYS A 100 0.88 -4.83 8.03
C LYS A 100 -0.04 -4.98 9.24
N THR A 101 0.22 -5.99 10.08
CA THR A 101 -0.58 -6.24 11.28
C THR A 101 -0.50 -5.06 12.26
N ALA A 102 0.69 -4.50 12.46
CA ALA A 102 0.89 -3.31 13.29
C ALA A 102 0.19 -2.06 12.71
N VAL A 103 0.28 -1.85 11.39
CA VAL A 103 -0.40 -0.75 10.69
C VAL A 103 -1.92 -0.86 10.81
N ILE A 104 -2.50 -2.06 10.63
CA ILE A 104 -3.94 -2.27 10.81
C ILE A 104 -4.38 -1.91 12.24
N LYS A 105 -3.60 -2.35 13.24
CA LYS A 105 -3.87 -2.01 14.64
C LYS A 105 -3.86 -0.49 14.84
N LYS A 106 -2.80 0.19 14.39
CA LYS A 106 -2.67 1.64 14.54
C LYS A 106 -3.74 2.41 13.79
N TYR A 107 -4.11 1.97 12.59
CA TYR A 107 -5.19 2.56 11.79
C TYR A 107 -6.52 2.57 12.57
N ASN A 108 -6.86 1.46 13.21
CA ASN A 108 -8.07 1.35 14.02
C ASN A 108 -8.02 2.23 15.27
N GLU A 109 -6.85 2.36 15.91
CA GLU A 109 -6.64 3.25 17.06
C GLU A 109 -6.76 4.74 16.68
N SER A 110 -6.17 5.13 15.53
CA SER A 110 -6.18 6.50 15.03
C SER A 110 -7.54 6.95 14.53
N LYS A 111 -8.50 6.03 14.31
CA LYS A 111 -9.86 6.34 13.83
C LYS A 111 -9.85 7.23 12.57
N CYS A 112 -8.96 6.93 11.63
CA CYS A 112 -8.76 7.69 10.40
C CYS A 112 -9.97 7.74 9.46
N ASN A 113 -10.97 6.88 9.72
CA ASN A 113 -12.26 6.90 9.04
C ASN A 113 -13.09 8.16 9.38
N ILE A 114 -12.73 8.89 10.43
CA ILE A 114 -13.31 10.18 10.82
C ILE A 114 -12.48 11.30 10.17
N ALA A 115 -13.14 12.21 9.44
CA ALA A 115 -12.44 13.21 8.62
C ALA A 115 -11.57 14.16 9.46
N GLU A 116 -12.02 14.51 10.66
CA GLU A 116 -11.35 15.37 11.63
C GLU A 116 -10.07 14.77 12.19
N ASN A 117 -9.91 13.44 12.11
CA ASN A 117 -8.75 12.71 12.61
C ASN A 117 -7.69 12.46 11.52
N LYS A 118 -7.93 12.91 10.29
CA LYS A 118 -6.97 12.71 9.19
C LYS A 118 -5.76 13.61 9.34
N TYR A 119 -4.61 13.10 8.94
CA TYR A 119 -3.37 13.86 8.88
C TYR A 119 -3.40 14.84 7.70
N THR A 120 -2.83 16.03 7.91
CA THR A 120 -2.77 17.10 6.90
C THR A 120 -1.67 16.89 5.87
N SER A 121 -0.77 15.93 6.09
CA SER A 121 0.32 15.59 5.18
C SER A 121 0.71 14.12 5.27
N ALA A 122 1.39 13.62 4.23
CA ALA A 122 1.97 12.28 4.22
C ALA A 122 3.06 12.11 5.29
N SER A 123 3.89 13.13 5.52
CA SER A 123 4.93 13.07 6.56
C SER A 123 4.32 12.93 7.96
N SER A 124 3.28 13.72 8.27
CA SER A 124 2.59 13.62 9.56
C SER A 124 1.93 12.24 9.76
N ALA A 125 1.44 11.61 8.69
CA ALA A 125 0.93 10.25 8.75
C ALA A 125 2.06 9.24 8.99
N VAL A 126 3.17 9.32 8.27
CA VAL A 126 4.33 8.43 8.49
C VAL A 126 4.85 8.55 9.92
N ASP A 127 4.96 9.77 10.45
CA ASP A 127 5.39 10.01 11.83
C ASP A 127 4.43 9.38 12.84
N ALA A 128 3.11 9.50 12.64
CA ALA A 128 2.13 8.91 13.52
C ALA A 128 2.11 7.37 13.48
N PHE A 129 2.49 6.78 12.36
CA PHE A 129 2.60 5.33 12.18
C PHE A 129 4.02 4.80 12.43
N LYS A 130 4.99 5.65 12.78
CA LYS A 130 6.42 5.32 12.82
C LYS A 130 6.73 4.03 13.57
N ASP A 131 6.15 3.85 14.75
CA ASP A 131 6.38 2.64 15.57
C ASP A 131 5.88 1.37 14.86
N SER A 132 4.76 1.45 14.14
CA SER A 132 4.22 0.34 13.34
C SER A 132 5.03 0.05 12.07
N LEU A 133 5.82 1.02 11.63
CA LEU A 133 6.65 0.95 10.42
C LEU A 133 8.12 0.65 10.73
N THR A 134 8.49 0.61 12.00
CA THR A 134 9.86 0.42 12.44
C THR A 134 10.16 -1.05 12.64
N PHE A 135 11.30 -1.49 12.11
CA PHE A 135 11.91 -2.78 12.45
C PHE A 135 13.34 -2.56 12.94
N THR A 136 13.86 -3.53 13.70
CA THR A 136 15.27 -3.56 14.08
C THR A 136 16.05 -4.31 13.03
N SER A 137 17.01 -3.62 12.41
CA SER A 137 17.92 -4.18 11.42
C SER A 137 18.73 -5.32 12.01
N THR A 138 18.77 -6.45 11.31
CA THR A 138 19.55 -7.63 11.73
C THR A 138 21.05 -7.50 11.44
N SER A 139 21.46 -6.53 10.62
CA SER A 139 22.86 -6.32 10.25
C SER A 139 23.62 -5.47 11.26
N ASP A 140 22.97 -4.46 11.84
CA ASP A 140 23.61 -3.45 12.69
C ASP A 140 22.79 -3.04 13.93
N ALA A 141 21.67 -3.72 14.20
CA ALA A 141 20.74 -3.43 15.30
C ALA A 141 20.13 -2.01 15.30
N SER A 142 20.23 -1.30 14.18
CA SER A 142 19.62 0.03 14.03
C SER A 142 18.09 -0.06 13.83
N SER A 143 17.36 0.98 14.22
CA SER A 143 15.92 1.08 13.93
C SER A 143 15.70 1.69 12.55
N VAL A 144 14.98 0.98 11.69
CA VAL A 144 14.71 1.38 10.30
C VAL A 144 13.21 1.51 10.08
N VAL A 145 12.78 2.63 9.50
CA VAL A 145 11.38 2.88 9.12
C VAL A 145 11.19 2.49 7.65
N VAL A 146 10.25 1.57 7.35
CA VAL A 146 10.12 1.01 5.99
C VAL A 146 9.51 1.96 4.96
N PHE A 147 8.73 2.95 5.39
CA PHE A 147 8.06 3.89 4.49
C PHE A 147 8.57 5.31 4.67
N SER A 148 8.59 6.02 3.55
CA SER A 148 8.94 7.43 3.49
C SER A 148 7.85 8.21 2.79
N ALA A 149 7.59 9.43 3.29
CA ALA A 149 6.75 10.38 2.59
C ALA A 149 7.47 10.90 1.33
N PRO A 150 6.72 11.30 0.28
CA PRO A 150 7.34 11.89 -0.91
C PRO A 150 8.08 13.18 -0.55
N THR A 151 9.24 13.39 -1.16
CA THR A 151 10.06 14.61 -0.99
C THR A 151 9.85 15.65 -2.08
N TYR A 152 8.93 15.40 -3.01
CA TYR A 152 8.69 16.30 -4.15
C TYR A 152 7.97 17.57 -3.69
N TYR A 153 8.68 18.70 -3.77
CA TYR A 153 8.19 20.07 -3.55
C TYR A 153 7.51 20.63 -4.80
#